data_AF-A0A1E1W7G1-F1
#
_entry.id   AF-A0A1E1W7G1-F1
#
_cell.length_a   1.000
_cell.length_b   1.000
_cell.length_c   1.000
_cell.angle_alpha   90.00
_cell.angle_beta   90.00
_cell.angle_gamma   90.00
#
_symmetry.space_group_name_H-M   'P 1'
#
loop_
_entity.id
_entity.type
_entity.pdbx_description
1 polymer ?
#
loop_
_entity_poly.entity_id
_entity_poly.type
_entity_poly.pdbx_seq_one_letter_code
_entity_poly.pdbx_strand_id
1 'polypeptide(L)'
;MRLLTFSFLKNCKFKSILYGVPRRLRSDTALPKIEDDKIKEEMSLVEISPSWGDAPEHAALRAAVLRDLHVTRDFVTEEEEAALMAELEPTLKRMRYEYDHWDNAIHGFRETERSSWQPHNEA
;
A
#
# COMPACT_ATOMS: atom_id res chain seq x y z
N MET A 1 55.27 43.41 1.26
CA MET A 1 54.46 44.32 2.12
C MET A 1 53.68 45.28 1.23
N ARG A 2 52.50 45.73 1.71
CA ARG A 2 51.33 46.36 1.01
C ARG A 2 50.29 45.31 0.60
N LEU A 3 49.24 45.10 1.41
CA LEU A 3 48.00 45.88 1.62
C LEU A 3 47.05 45.77 0.43
N LEU A 4 45.86 45.21 0.66
CA LEU A 4 44.60 45.95 0.63
C LEU A 4 43.43 45.07 1.13
N THR A 5 42.71 45.67 2.07
CA THR A 5 41.50 45.24 2.78
C THR A 5 40.26 45.26 1.89
N PHE A 6 39.25 44.43 2.17
CA PHE A 6 37.85 44.90 2.17
C PHE A 6 37.03 44.12 3.19
N SER A 7 36.47 44.87 4.14
CA SER A 7 35.39 44.46 5.03
C SER A 7 34.08 45.08 4.56
N PHE A 8 32.97 44.58 5.13
CA PHE A 8 31.59 45.05 5.09
C PHE A 8 30.67 44.45 4.00
N LEU A 9 29.70 43.64 4.44
CA LEU A 9 28.35 44.17 4.77
C LEU A 9 27.50 43.12 5.50
N LYS A 10 27.23 43.42 6.78
CA LYS A 10 26.00 43.03 7.47
C LYS A 10 24.82 43.62 6.71
N ASN A 11 23.75 42.83 6.49
CA ASN A 11 22.33 43.23 6.63
C ASN A 11 21.39 42.18 5.97
N CYS A 12 21.10 41.07 6.65
CA CYS A 12 19.93 40.27 6.33
C CYS A 12 18.68 40.99 6.87
N LYS A 13 18.01 41.77 6.02
CA LYS A 13 16.67 42.28 6.28
C LYS A 13 15.67 41.35 5.61
N PHE A 14 15.01 40.53 6.43
CA PHE A 14 13.72 39.92 6.09
C PHE A 14 12.77 41.00 5.61
N LYS A 15 12.14 40.79 4.44
CA LYS A 15 10.76 41.21 4.17
C LYS A 15 10.24 40.62 2.85
N SER A 16 9.08 39.98 3.01
CA SER A 16 7.93 39.96 2.09
C SER A 16 8.07 39.20 0.77
N ILE A 17 7.25 38.16 0.59
CA ILE A 17 6.01 38.24 -0.20
C ILE A 17 5.09 37.08 0.22
N LEU A 18 4.05 37.43 0.98
CA LEU A 18 2.83 36.65 1.12
C LEU A 18 1.94 36.97 -0.09
N TYR A 19 1.81 36.02 -1.01
CA TYR A 19 0.60 35.84 -1.82
C TYR A 19 0.47 34.35 -2.15
N GLY A 20 0.12 33.55 -1.14
CA GLY A 20 -0.37 32.20 -1.35
C GLY A 20 -1.77 32.28 -1.93
N VAL A 21 -1.90 32.04 -3.24
CA VAL A 21 -3.21 31.74 -3.85
C VAL A 21 -3.69 30.43 -3.24
N PRO A 22 -4.86 30.37 -2.59
CA PRO A 22 -5.42 29.08 -2.21
C PRO A 22 -5.86 28.40 -3.51
N ARG A 23 -5.08 27.42 -3.96
CA ARG A 23 -5.48 26.49 -5.01
C ARG A 23 -6.63 25.67 -4.43
N ARG A 24 -7.88 26.15 -4.59
CA ARG A 24 -9.08 25.35 -4.32
C ARG A 24 -9.03 24.16 -5.28
N LEU A 25 -8.64 22.99 -4.77
CA LEU A 25 -8.97 21.72 -5.39
C LEU A 25 -10.51 21.61 -5.37
N ARG A 26 -11.14 21.91 -6.51
CA ARG A 26 -12.51 21.49 -6.79
C ARG A 26 -12.45 19.98 -7.04
N SER A 27 -12.85 19.19 -6.05
CA SER A 27 -13.25 17.80 -6.27
C SER A 27 -14.69 17.79 -6.78
N ASP A 28 -14.91 18.29 -8.00
CA ASP A 28 -16.18 18.07 -8.70
C ASP A 28 -16.09 16.72 -9.40
N THR A 29 -16.07 15.67 -8.60
CA THR A 29 -16.54 14.35 -9.01
C THR A 29 -17.24 13.81 -7.78
N ALA A 30 -18.55 14.04 -7.72
CA ALA A 30 -19.40 13.27 -6.85
C ALA A 30 -19.25 11.82 -7.32
N LEU A 31 -18.35 11.08 -6.69
CA LEU A 31 -18.39 9.62 -6.76
C LEU A 31 -19.82 9.23 -6.40
N PRO A 32 -20.50 8.42 -7.21
CA PRO A 32 -21.79 7.89 -6.81
C PRO A 32 -21.57 7.29 -5.43
N LYS A 33 -22.34 7.77 -4.45
CA LYS A 33 -22.38 7.20 -3.12
C LYS A 33 -23.07 5.85 -3.28
N ILE A 34 -22.32 4.89 -3.78
CA ILE A 34 -22.70 3.49 -3.78
C ILE A 34 -22.99 3.18 -2.32
N GLU A 35 -24.12 2.54 -2.05
CA GLU A 35 -24.47 2.09 -0.71
C GLU A 35 -23.44 1.01 -0.30
N ASP A 36 -22.28 1.45 0.19
CA ASP A 36 -21.10 0.65 0.52
C ASP A 36 -21.45 -0.57 1.39
N ASP A 37 -22.50 -0.44 2.20
CA ASP A 37 -22.94 -1.48 3.12
C ASP A 37 -23.62 -2.67 2.42
N LYS A 38 -24.29 -2.48 1.28
CA LYS A 38 -24.94 -3.60 0.57
C LYS A 38 -23.98 -4.44 -0.26
N ILE A 39 -22.96 -3.80 -0.85
CA ILE A 39 -21.92 -4.51 -1.60
C ILE A 39 -21.02 -5.29 -0.63
N LYS A 40 -20.76 -4.76 0.57
CA LYS A 40 -19.98 -5.43 1.62
C LYS A 40 -20.61 -6.73 2.11
N GLU A 41 -21.93 -6.79 2.24
CA GLU A 41 -22.62 -7.95 2.80
C GLU A 41 -22.66 -9.14 1.83
N GLU A 42 -22.76 -8.90 0.52
CA GLU A 42 -22.70 -9.98 -0.50
C GLU A 42 -21.28 -10.46 -0.82
N MET A 43 -20.24 -9.67 -0.52
CA MET A 43 -18.85 -9.96 -0.90
C MET A 43 -17.97 -10.46 0.26
N SER A 44 -18.52 -10.70 1.45
CA SER A 44 -17.74 -11.24 2.58
C SER A 44 -17.30 -12.69 2.29
N LEU A 45 -16.12 -12.81 1.71
CA LEU A 45 -15.43 -14.08 1.45
C LEU A 45 -14.76 -14.70 2.69
N VAL A 46 -14.84 -14.02 3.82
CA VAL A 46 -14.18 -14.42 5.07
C VAL A 46 -15.22 -15.04 5.99
N GLU A 47 -14.96 -16.27 6.42
CA GLU A 47 -15.76 -16.98 7.41
C GLU A 47 -14.92 -17.30 8.64
N ILE A 48 -15.52 -17.17 9.83
CA ILE A 48 -14.88 -17.59 11.08
C ILE A 48 -15.06 -19.09 11.25
N SER A 49 -13.96 -19.82 11.43
CA SER A 49 -13.99 -21.25 11.71
C SER A 49 -14.80 -21.56 12.99
N PRO A 50 -15.68 -22.58 12.97
CA PRO A 50 -16.40 -23.04 14.16
C PRO A 50 -15.48 -23.43 15.33
N SER A 51 -14.23 -23.82 15.04
CA SER A 51 -13.24 -24.17 16.06
C SER A 51 -12.89 -23.02 17.01
N TRP A 52 -13.20 -21.77 16.64
CA TRP A 52 -13.00 -20.62 17.51
C TRP A 52 -14.01 -20.58 18.67
N GLY A 53 -15.08 -21.39 18.66
CA GLY A 53 -16.02 -21.58 19.78
C GLY A 53 -16.83 -20.33 20.17
N ASP A 54 -18.10 -20.48 20.52
CA ASP A 54 -19.02 -19.33 20.72
C ASP A 54 -18.91 -18.67 22.10
N ALA A 55 -17.73 -18.78 22.72
CA ALA A 55 -17.46 -18.16 24.00
C ALA A 55 -17.60 -16.63 23.88
N PRO A 56 -18.26 -15.95 24.83
CA PRO A 56 -18.47 -14.50 24.79
C PRO A 56 -17.16 -13.70 24.70
N GLU A 57 -16.07 -14.24 25.26
CA GLU A 57 -14.72 -13.68 25.18
C GLU A 57 -14.18 -13.56 23.74
N HIS A 58 -14.62 -14.42 22.83
CA HIS A 58 -14.21 -14.38 21.42
C HIS A 58 -15.14 -13.52 20.55
N ALA A 59 -16.32 -13.13 21.05
CA ALA A 59 -17.29 -12.37 20.25
C ALA A 59 -16.74 -11.02 19.78
N ALA A 60 -16.08 -10.29 20.68
CA ALA A 60 -15.45 -9.00 20.34
C ALA A 60 -14.30 -9.17 19.33
N LEU A 61 -13.50 -10.23 19.48
CA LEU A 61 -12.40 -10.53 18.57
C LEU A 61 -12.91 -10.90 17.17
N ARG A 62 -13.92 -11.77 17.08
CA ARG A 62 -14.55 -12.15 15.80
C ARG A 62 -15.09 -10.93 15.07
N ALA A 63 -15.80 -10.05 15.78
CA ALA A 63 -16.32 -8.82 15.21
C ALA A 63 -15.20 -7.88 14.74
N ALA A 64 -14.08 -7.81 15.46
CA ALA A 64 -12.92 -7.04 15.02
C ALA A 64 -12.27 -7.63 13.75
N VAL A 65 -12.08 -8.95 13.69
CA VAL A 65 -11.52 -9.62 12.51
C VAL A 65 -12.39 -9.40 11.29
N LEU A 66 -13.70 -9.61 11.37
CA LEU A 66 -14.61 -9.43 10.24
C LEU A 66 -14.72 -7.98 9.76
N ARG A 67 -14.44 -7.02 10.64
CA ARG A 67 -14.39 -5.60 10.29
C ARG A 67 -13.09 -5.22 9.58
N ASP A 68 -11.96 -5.80 9.96
CA ASP A 68 -10.64 -5.35 9.51
C ASP A 68 -10.05 -6.25 8.40
N LEU A 69 -10.54 -7.48 8.26
CA LEU A 69 -10.14 -8.44 7.23
C LEU A 69 -11.20 -8.50 6.13
N HIS A 70 -10.80 -8.11 4.92
CA HIS A 70 -11.65 -8.18 3.73
C HIS A 70 -10.93 -8.91 2.61
N VAL A 71 -11.69 -9.66 1.83
CA VAL A 71 -11.21 -10.32 0.62
C VAL A 71 -12.13 -9.90 -0.52
N THR A 72 -11.55 -9.23 -1.51
CA THR A 72 -12.26 -8.75 -2.69
C THR A 72 -12.02 -9.71 -3.84
N ARG A 73 -13.11 -10.30 -4.38
CA ARG A 73 -13.04 -11.12 -5.60
C ARG A 73 -12.62 -10.27 -6.77
N ASP A 74 -11.84 -10.87 -7.67
CA ASP A 74 -11.49 -10.30 -8.97
C ASP A 74 -10.94 -8.86 -8.85
N PHE A 75 -10.19 -8.60 -7.78
CA PHE A 75 -9.56 -7.28 -7.54
C PHE A 75 -8.51 -6.96 -8.61
N VAL A 76 -7.83 -8.00 -9.10
CA VAL A 76 -6.90 -7.93 -10.22
C VAL A 76 -7.60 -8.57 -11.43
N THR A 77 -7.61 -7.88 -12.55
CA THR A 77 -8.15 -8.38 -13.82
C THR A 77 -7.21 -9.40 -14.46
N GLU A 78 -7.71 -10.24 -15.37
CA GLU A 78 -6.87 -11.23 -16.07
C GLU A 78 -5.69 -10.56 -16.81
N GLU A 79 -5.92 -9.38 -17.38
CA GLU A 79 -4.88 -8.59 -18.05
C GLU A 79 -3.80 -8.11 -17.07
N GLU A 80 -4.18 -7.63 -15.89
CA GLU A 80 -3.26 -7.19 -14.85
C GLU A 80 -2.49 -8.39 -14.25
N GLU A 81 -3.14 -9.53 -14.04
CA GLU A 81 -2.49 -10.77 -13.61
C GLU A 81 -1.41 -11.21 -14.61
N ALA A 82 -1.75 -11.21 -15.90
CA ALA A 82 -0.81 -11.56 -16.96
C ALA A 82 0.39 -10.59 -17.03
N ALA A 83 0.15 -9.30 -16.82
CA ALA A 83 1.19 -8.28 -16.77
C ALA A 83 2.16 -8.49 -15.59
N LEU A 84 1.62 -8.75 -14.39
CA LEU A 84 2.42 -9.06 -13.21
C LEU A 84 3.24 -10.35 -13.39
N MET A 85 2.64 -11.39 -13.95
CA MET A 85 3.32 -12.66 -14.22
C MET A 85 4.46 -12.52 -15.23
N ALA A 86 4.23 -11.78 -16.32
CA ALA A 86 5.27 -11.52 -17.33
C ALA A 86 6.48 -10.78 -16.74
N GLU A 87 6.25 -9.92 -15.74
CA GLU A 87 7.32 -9.21 -15.04
C GLU A 87 8.05 -10.08 -14.00
N LEU A 88 7.34 -10.90 -13.22
CA LEU A 88 7.90 -11.65 -12.09
C LEU A 88 8.50 -13.02 -12.47
N GLU A 89 7.86 -13.76 -13.37
CA GLU A 89 8.23 -15.15 -13.68
C GLU A 89 9.71 -15.31 -14.14
N PRO A 90 10.27 -14.44 -15.01
CA PRO A 90 11.64 -14.63 -15.50
C PRO A 90 12.70 -14.69 -14.41
N THR A 91 12.48 -13.96 -13.31
CA THR A 91 13.39 -13.92 -12.16
C THR A 91 13.15 -15.12 -11.24
N LEU A 92 11.90 -15.30 -10.77
CA LEU A 92 11.54 -16.36 -9.82
C LEU A 92 11.87 -17.76 -10.37
N LYS A 93 11.67 -17.98 -11.67
CA LYS A 93 11.92 -19.28 -12.32
C LYS A 93 13.37 -19.72 -12.28
N ARG A 94 14.31 -18.77 -12.21
CA ARG A 94 15.77 -19.03 -12.14
C ARG A 94 16.25 -19.32 -10.72
N MET A 95 15.45 -18.98 -9.71
CA MET A 95 15.78 -19.21 -8.30
C MET A 95 15.59 -20.69 -7.93
N ARG A 96 16.37 -21.14 -6.95
CA ARG A 96 16.18 -22.47 -6.33
C ARG A 96 15.08 -22.37 -5.29
N TYR A 97 14.35 -23.46 -5.09
CA TYR A 97 13.41 -23.56 -3.99
C TYR A 97 14.14 -23.63 -2.64
N GLU A 98 13.56 -22.96 -1.66
CA GLU A 98 13.99 -22.97 -0.27
C GLU A 98 13.03 -23.81 0.58
N TYR A 99 13.62 -24.56 1.53
CA TYR A 99 12.89 -25.51 2.37
C TYR A 99 13.20 -25.36 3.86
N ASP A 100 14.39 -24.86 4.19
CA ASP A 100 14.82 -24.67 5.57
C ASP A 100 14.61 -23.22 5.99
N HIS A 101 13.69 -22.99 6.92
CA HIS A 101 13.46 -21.71 7.58
C HIS A 101 13.53 -21.89 9.10
N TRP A 102 14.14 -20.95 9.81
CA TRP A 102 14.45 -21.08 11.24
C TRP A 102 13.21 -21.22 12.13
N ASP A 103 12.07 -20.69 11.69
CA ASP A 103 10.77 -20.78 12.35
C ASP A 103 9.80 -21.76 11.66
N ASN A 104 10.21 -22.31 10.51
CA ASN A 104 9.44 -23.28 9.75
C ASN A 104 8.03 -22.75 9.37
N ALA A 105 7.90 -21.45 9.08
CA ALA A 105 6.62 -20.82 8.74
C ALA A 105 6.25 -20.97 7.24
N ILE A 106 7.25 -20.98 6.35
CA ILE A 106 7.07 -21.08 4.89
C ILE A 106 7.95 -22.21 4.35
N HIS A 107 7.41 -23.03 3.43
CA HIS A 107 8.10 -24.18 2.84
C HIS A 107 7.95 -24.25 1.33
N GLY A 108 9.01 -24.73 0.66
CA GLY A 108 8.98 -24.99 -0.78
C GLY A 108 8.74 -23.72 -1.59
N PHE A 109 9.36 -22.61 -1.19
CA PHE A 109 9.08 -21.29 -1.73
C PHE A 109 10.25 -20.73 -2.53
N ARG A 110 9.97 -19.68 -3.30
CA ARG A 110 10.94 -18.77 -3.93
C ARG A 110 10.38 -17.37 -3.74
N GLU A 111 11.21 -16.43 -3.32
CA GLU A 111 10.77 -15.07 -3.03
C GLU A 111 11.72 -14.03 -3.61
N THR A 112 11.21 -12.81 -3.82
CA THR A 112 12.02 -11.66 -4.19
C THR A 112 11.41 -10.42 -3.56
N GLU A 113 12.26 -9.54 -3.03
CA GLU A 113 11.85 -8.18 -2.67
C GLU A 113 12.00 -7.28 -3.90
N ARG A 114 10.99 -6.45 -4.21
CA ARG A 114 11.05 -5.49 -5.31
C ARG A 114 10.45 -4.16 -4.91
N SER A 115 11.19 -3.10 -5.22
CA SER A 115 10.78 -1.70 -5.09
C SER A 115 10.60 -1.00 -6.42
N SER A 116 11.04 -1.60 -7.53
CA SER A 116 10.94 -1.05 -8.89
C SER A 116 10.08 -1.97 -9.75
N TRP A 117 9.07 -1.37 -10.38
CA TRP A 117 8.06 -2.04 -11.20
C TRP A 117 8.04 -1.43 -12.61
N GLN A 118 7.47 -2.16 -13.57
CA GLN A 118 7.17 -1.55 -14.86
C GLN A 118 6.09 -0.48 -14.70
N PRO A 119 6.07 0.57 -15.54
CA PRO A 119 5.15 1.70 -15.36
C PRO A 119 3.66 1.33 -15.31
N HIS A 120 3.26 0.20 -15.88
CA HIS A 120 1.87 -0.28 -15.85
C HIS A 120 1.53 -1.14 -14.62
N ASN A 121 2.55 -1.55 -13.85
CA ASN A 121 2.43 -2.27 -12.57
C ASN A 121 2.88 -1.40 -11.38
N GLU A 122 3.17 -0.13 -11.62
CA GLU A 122 3.54 0.86 -10.61
C GLU A 122 2.29 1.53 -10.04
N ALA A 123 2.25 1.76 -8.72
CA ALA A 123 1.11 2.31 -7.99
C ALA A 123 1.12 3.84 -7.89
#